data_AF-A0A916HBI7-F1
#
_entry.id   AF-A0A916HBI7-F1
#
_cell.length_a   1.000
_cell.length_b   1.000
_cell.length_c   1.000
_cell.angle_alpha   90.00
_cell.angle_beta   90.00
_cell.angle_gamma   90.00
#
_symmetry.space_group_name_H-M   'P 1'
#
loop_
_entity.id
_entity.type
_entity.pdbx_description
1 polymer ?
#
loop_
_entity_poly.entity_id
_entity_poly.type
_entity_poly.pdbx_seq_one_letter_code
_entity_poly.pdbx_strand_id
1 'polypeptide(L)'
;MKSRIGSFLKLAAVGAASLALALPALAQPEVLTEDDVINGTMDIDFATRTNLDTTGKLKEGSPALGARDKYKFKISVAKTTEFSGEIYRQPNLFSKLIQRKDQEAELGYSIDLAVLNPKDLKQRRVVGKWVGMVPVDPNSGAYDLSGGAKKERALRIQIDTVGKAAGFEDKFSGRLMGKAEKKEGLASATYKRLIGGRQVQVVVKQSDPMRFENIILAKGPAEVYPRTTISGRLDYDYETSNWLTDGIKFRYNIDGKDFEDTVTGTIKWVEDSDYSANGKGYYEFNLRFNEEQNRSATGEGAAFEKMSAEDAFFAVDNSIPCLTGKVEYIDAFGAGGETVINSKVTYHLNANKLSKQQVMNFFKLWLIAVGPTNDD
;
A
#
# COMPACT_ATOMS: atom_id res chain seq x y z
N MET A 1 -86.45 11.93 47.03
CA MET A 1 -85.51 11.15 46.19
C MET A 1 -85.88 11.34 44.73
N LYS A 2 -85.06 12.08 43.98
CA LYS A 2 -85.30 12.44 42.57
C LYS A 2 -84.46 11.52 41.67
N SER A 3 -85.09 10.89 40.67
CA SER A 3 -84.42 10.18 39.58
C SER A 3 -84.46 11.05 38.33
N ARG A 4 -83.29 11.36 37.76
CA ARG A 4 -83.12 11.99 36.45
C ARG A 4 -81.96 11.32 35.71
N ILE A 5 -82.31 10.77 34.55
CA ILE A 5 -81.64 10.68 33.24
C ILE A 5 -80.20 11.23 33.15
N GLY A 6 -79.30 10.46 32.52
CA GLY A 6 -78.06 10.97 31.95
C GLY A 6 -77.21 9.91 31.23
N SER A 7 -77.39 9.79 29.92
CA SER A 7 -76.47 9.09 29.02
C SER A 7 -75.19 9.91 28.83
N PHE A 8 -74.01 9.28 28.91
CA PHE A 8 -72.76 9.84 28.39
C PHE A 8 -71.88 8.74 27.78
N LEU A 9 -71.72 8.82 26.46
CA LEU A 9 -70.55 8.36 25.70
C LEU A 9 -69.26 8.88 26.37
N LYS A 10 -68.18 8.10 26.33
CA LYS A 10 -66.87 8.55 25.78
C LYS A 10 -65.78 7.46 25.74
N LEU A 11 -65.19 7.38 24.55
CA LEU A 11 -63.78 7.12 24.19
C LEU A 11 -63.11 5.80 24.59
N ALA A 12 -63.02 4.90 23.62
CA ALA A 12 -61.93 3.92 23.52
C ALA A 12 -60.64 4.65 23.11
N ALA A 13 -59.63 4.67 23.99
CA ALA A 13 -58.29 5.10 23.66
C ALA A 13 -57.54 3.93 23.01
N VAL A 14 -57.30 4.01 21.70
CA VAL A 14 -56.34 3.15 21.00
C VAL A 14 -54.95 3.69 21.32
N GLY A 15 -54.24 3.03 22.24
CA GLY A 15 -52.84 3.28 22.50
C GLY A 15 -52.00 2.80 21.33
N ALA A 16 -51.47 3.74 20.54
CA ALA A 16 -50.42 3.47 19.56
C ALA A 16 -49.12 3.18 20.31
N ALA A 17 -48.80 1.89 20.50
CA ALA A 17 -47.49 1.47 20.95
C ALA A 17 -46.48 1.71 19.81
N SER A 18 -45.73 2.80 19.90
CA SER A 18 -44.54 3.04 19.09
C SER A 18 -43.46 2.03 19.47
N LEU A 19 -43.43 0.90 18.76
CA LEU A 19 -42.29 0.00 18.70
C LEU A 19 -41.12 0.78 18.07
N ALA A 20 -40.33 1.44 18.90
CA ALA A 20 -39.00 1.89 18.53
C ALA A 20 -38.15 0.64 18.26
N LEU A 21 -38.12 0.22 16.99
CA LEU A 21 -37.12 -0.72 16.50
C LEU A 21 -35.76 -0.05 16.71
N ALA A 22 -35.06 -0.46 17.76
CA ALA A 22 -33.64 -0.18 17.90
C ALA A 22 -32.95 -0.80 16.69
N LEU A 23 -32.63 0.03 15.69
CA LEU A 23 -31.74 -0.37 14.61
C LEU A 23 -30.44 -0.85 15.28
N PRO A 24 -29.95 -2.08 14.97
CA PRO A 24 -28.66 -2.50 15.47
C PRO A 24 -27.64 -1.46 15.02
N ALA A 25 -26.93 -0.85 15.97
CA ALA A 25 -25.78 -0.02 15.66
C ALA A 25 -24.79 -0.92 14.92
N LEU A 26 -24.73 -0.78 13.59
CA LEU A 26 -23.79 -1.50 12.75
C LEU A 26 -22.39 -1.09 13.18
N ALA A 27 -21.64 -2.05 13.74
CA ALA A 27 -20.33 -1.83 14.31
C ALA A 27 -19.40 -1.16 13.30
N GLN A 28 -18.73 -0.07 13.71
CA GLN A 28 -17.58 0.43 12.97
C GLN A 28 -16.50 -0.67 12.93
N PRO A 29 -15.70 -0.77 11.85
CA PRO A 29 -14.58 -1.69 11.81
C PRO A 29 -13.70 -1.51 13.05
N GLU A 30 -13.39 -2.61 13.73
CA GLU A 30 -12.52 -2.59 14.91
C GLU A 30 -11.17 -1.99 14.53
N VAL A 31 -10.76 -0.96 15.27
CA VAL A 31 -9.46 -0.29 15.10
C VAL A 31 -8.41 -0.92 16.01
N LEU A 32 -7.17 -0.92 15.55
CA LEU A 32 -6.02 -1.49 16.23
C LEU A 32 -4.92 -0.44 16.42
N THR A 33 -4.28 -0.50 17.58
CA THR A 33 -3.04 0.20 17.90
C THR A 33 -2.03 -0.85 18.31
N GLU A 34 -1.16 -1.21 17.38
CA GLU A 34 -0.30 -2.39 17.48
C GLU A 34 1.04 -2.10 16.81
N ASP A 35 2.12 -2.42 17.51
CA ASP A 35 3.45 -2.46 16.92
C ASP A 35 3.59 -3.66 15.98
N ASP A 36 4.47 -3.60 14.99
CA ASP A 36 4.74 -4.70 14.06
C ASP A 36 3.47 -5.27 13.40
N VAL A 37 2.54 -4.38 13.01
CA VAL A 37 1.32 -4.75 12.30
C VAL A 37 1.61 -5.27 10.90
N ILE A 38 2.66 -4.75 10.26
CA ILE A 38 3.29 -5.33 9.07
C ILE A 38 4.73 -5.63 9.44
N ASN A 39 5.08 -6.91 9.52
CA ASN A 39 6.39 -7.36 9.99
C ASN A 39 6.86 -8.59 9.22
N GLY A 40 8.12 -8.60 8.82
CA GLY A 40 8.78 -9.74 8.22
C GLY A 40 10.00 -9.33 7.43
N THR A 41 10.49 -10.22 6.59
CA THR A 41 11.70 -9.98 5.81
C THR A 41 11.47 -10.16 4.32
N MET A 42 12.29 -9.48 3.53
CA MET A 42 12.40 -9.64 2.09
C MET A 42 13.89 -9.66 1.71
N ASP A 43 14.29 -10.63 0.91
CA ASP A 43 15.58 -10.67 0.24
C ASP A 43 15.37 -10.23 -1.21
N ILE A 44 16.17 -9.26 -1.65
CA ILE A 44 16.16 -8.74 -3.02
C ILE A 44 17.47 -9.12 -3.72
N ASP A 45 17.37 -9.75 -4.88
CA ASP A 45 18.48 -10.07 -5.78
C ASP A 45 18.33 -9.26 -7.07
N PHE A 46 19.22 -8.31 -7.31
CA PHE A 46 19.20 -7.46 -8.49
C PHE A 46 20.03 -8.05 -9.63
N ALA A 47 19.64 -9.25 -10.08
CA ALA A 47 20.38 -9.95 -11.12
C ALA A 47 20.45 -9.17 -12.45
N THR A 48 19.54 -8.20 -12.68
CA THR A 48 19.62 -7.33 -13.86
C THR A 48 20.81 -6.36 -13.80
N ARG A 49 21.32 -6.04 -12.61
CA ARG A 49 22.46 -5.13 -12.41
C ARG A 49 23.81 -5.86 -12.51
N THR A 50 23.82 -7.19 -12.34
CA THR A 50 25.05 -8.00 -12.31
C THR A 50 25.22 -8.88 -13.53
N ASN A 51 24.15 -9.42 -14.11
CA ASN A 51 24.21 -10.27 -15.28
C ASN A 51 24.02 -9.45 -16.56
N LEU A 52 25.06 -8.74 -16.98
CA LEU A 52 25.03 -7.89 -18.17
C LEU A 52 25.25 -8.68 -19.47
N ASP A 53 24.71 -8.18 -20.58
CA ASP A 53 24.91 -8.76 -21.92
C ASP A 53 26.37 -8.64 -22.36
N THR A 54 27.01 -9.78 -22.61
CA THR A 54 28.36 -9.85 -23.19
C THR A 54 28.36 -10.22 -24.67
N THR A 55 27.18 -10.50 -25.25
CA THR A 55 27.05 -10.92 -26.65
C THR A 55 27.14 -9.75 -27.63
N GLY A 56 26.96 -8.51 -27.15
CA GLY A 56 26.94 -7.29 -27.97
C GLY A 56 25.69 -7.13 -28.82
N LYS A 57 24.66 -7.98 -28.62
CA LYS A 57 23.40 -7.94 -29.37
C LYS A 57 22.44 -6.90 -28.82
N LEU A 58 22.46 -6.67 -27.51
CA LEU A 58 21.60 -5.71 -26.83
C LEU A 58 22.28 -4.35 -26.71
N LYS A 59 21.51 -3.32 -26.33
CA LYS A 59 22.08 -2.01 -25.98
C LYS A 59 23.19 -2.18 -24.95
N GLU A 60 24.23 -1.36 -25.05
CA GLU A 60 25.33 -1.37 -24.11
C GLU A 60 24.84 -1.13 -22.68
N GLY A 61 25.40 -1.87 -21.71
CA GLY A 61 24.95 -1.86 -20.31
C GLY A 61 23.61 -2.57 -20.05
N SER A 62 23.00 -3.21 -21.06
CA SER A 62 21.76 -3.97 -20.84
C SER A 62 22.02 -5.23 -20.03
N PRO A 63 21.04 -5.65 -19.21
CA PRO A 63 20.99 -7.01 -18.67
C PRO A 63 20.99 -8.06 -19.80
N ALA A 64 21.53 -9.24 -19.51
CA ALA A 64 21.45 -10.40 -20.37
C ALA A 64 19.99 -10.84 -20.56
N LEU A 65 19.71 -11.48 -21.70
CA LEU A 65 18.39 -12.03 -21.99
C LEU A 65 17.96 -13.00 -20.87
N GLY A 66 16.77 -12.79 -20.31
CA GLY A 66 16.23 -13.59 -19.21
C GLY A 66 16.71 -13.18 -17.80
N ALA A 67 17.59 -12.18 -17.67
CA ALA A 67 17.94 -11.62 -16.36
C ALA A 67 16.71 -10.98 -15.70
N ARG A 68 16.52 -11.23 -14.40
CA ARG A 68 15.37 -10.79 -13.61
C ARG A 68 15.77 -10.47 -12.19
N ASP A 69 15.24 -9.39 -11.65
CA ASP A 69 15.34 -9.12 -10.23
C ASP A 69 14.31 -9.98 -9.48
N LYS A 70 14.65 -10.41 -8.27
CA LYS A 70 13.79 -11.27 -7.45
C LYS A 70 13.61 -10.70 -6.06
N TYR A 71 12.39 -10.73 -5.59
CA TYR A 71 11.97 -10.23 -4.28
C TYR A 71 11.33 -11.40 -3.55
N LYS A 72 12.09 -12.06 -2.67
CA LYS A 72 11.61 -13.22 -1.92
C LYS A 72 11.30 -12.81 -0.50
N PHE A 73 10.10 -13.08 -0.01
CA PHE A 73 9.69 -12.53 1.27
C PHE A 73 8.80 -13.46 2.09
N LYS A 74 8.68 -13.10 3.36
CA LYS A 74 7.72 -13.65 4.30
C LYS A 74 7.31 -12.52 5.27
N ILE A 75 6.10 -12.02 5.11
CA ILE A 75 5.59 -10.85 5.82
C ILE A 75 4.24 -11.17 6.46
N SER A 76 4.14 -10.97 7.77
CA SER A 76 2.90 -10.99 8.54
C SER A 76 2.21 -9.62 8.46
N VAL A 77 0.89 -9.63 8.31
CA VAL A 77 0.05 -8.44 8.12
C VAL A 77 -1.17 -8.53 9.01
N ALA A 78 -1.47 -7.45 9.73
CA ALA A 78 -2.58 -7.34 10.67
C ALA A 78 -2.63 -8.49 11.70
N LYS A 79 -1.43 -8.99 12.09
CA LYS A 79 -1.15 -10.11 13.01
C LYS A 79 -1.76 -11.48 12.68
N THR A 80 -2.68 -11.53 11.73
CA THR A 80 -3.56 -12.70 11.48
C THR A 80 -3.47 -13.23 10.06
N THR A 81 -2.68 -12.56 9.21
CA THR A 81 -2.42 -12.97 7.83
C THR A 81 -0.91 -13.00 7.60
N GLU A 82 -0.44 -13.91 6.76
CA GLU A 82 0.95 -13.98 6.33
C GLU A 82 0.99 -14.15 4.80
N PHE A 83 1.88 -13.41 4.16
CA PHE A 83 2.20 -13.49 2.74
C PHE A 83 3.62 -14.00 2.59
N SER A 84 3.84 -15.06 1.83
CA SER A 84 5.18 -15.58 1.60
C SER A 84 5.36 -16.11 0.19
N GLY A 85 6.45 -15.77 -0.46
CA GLY A 85 6.73 -16.22 -1.82
C GLY A 85 7.71 -15.31 -2.52
N GLU A 86 7.52 -15.15 -3.82
CA GLU A 86 8.42 -14.40 -4.69
C GLU A 86 7.63 -13.48 -5.63
N ILE A 87 8.17 -12.29 -5.85
CA ILE A 87 7.87 -11.45 -7.01
C ILE A 87 9.15 -11.41 -7.86
N TYR A 88 9.02 -11.49 -9.18
CA TYR A 88 10.13 -11.20 -10.09
C TYR A 88 9.84 -9.97 -10.93
N ARG A 89 10.90 -9.26 -11.31
CA ARG A 89 10.86 -8.16 -12.27
C ARG A 89 11.75 -8.46 -13.46
N GLN A 90 11.18 -8.31 -14.65
CA GLN A 90 11.88 -8.44 -15.92
C GLN A 90 11.85 -7.10 -16.65
N PRO A 91 12.99 -6.60 -17.17
CA PRO A 91 13.04 -5.34 -17.91
C PRO A 91 12.77 -5.55 -19.41
N ASN A 92 12.49 -4.44 -20.10
CA ASN A 92 12.47 -4.40 -21.57
C ASN A 92 13.91 -4.48 -22.07
N LEU A 93 14.18 -5.33 -23.05
CA LEU A 93 15.48 -5.39 -23.72
C LEU A 93 15.33 -5.07 -25.20
N PHE A 94 16.24 -4.25 -25.71
CA PHE A 94 16.25 -3.80 -27.10
C PHE A 94 17.57 -4.16 -27.76
N SER A 95 17.49 -4.64 -28.99
CA SER A 95 18.66 -4.88 -29.83
C SER A 95 19.40 -3.58 -30.14
N LYS A 96 20.73 -3.65 -30.20
CA LYS A 96 21.61 -2.49 -30.41
C LYS A 96 21.36 -1.81 -31.76
N LEU A 97 21.32 -2.60 -32.84
CA LEU A 97 21.36 -2.09 -34.21
C LEU A 97 20.02 -1.59 -34.74
N ILE A 98 18.93 -2.33 -34.50
CA ILE A 98 17.62 -2.04 -35.10
C ILE A 98 16.58 -1.61 -34.06
N GLN A 99 16.96 -1.50 -32.79
CA GLN A 99 16.08 -1.09 -31.69
C GLN A 99 14.81 -1.95 -31.56
N ARG A 100 14.86 -3.17 -32.09
CA ARG A 100 13.80 -4.16 -31.93
C ARG A 100 13.80 -4.66 -30.50
N LYS A 101 12.61 -4.72 -29.90
CA LYS A 101 12.40 -5.30 -28.57
C LYS A 101 12.55 -6.83 -28.63
N ASP A 102 13.54 -7.34 -27.90
CA ASP A 102 13.85 -8.77 -27.80
C ASP A 102 13.31 -9.39 -26.49
N GLN A 103 12.97 -8.56 -25.50
CA GLN A 103 12.31 -8.98 -24.25
C GLN A 103 11.31 -7.93 -23.80
N GLU A 104 10.14 -8.38 -23.34
CA GLU A 104 9.12 -7.50 -22.74
C GLU A 104 9.30 -7.37 -21.23
N ALA A 105 9.08 -6.16 -20.73
CA ALA A 105 9.04 -5.90 -19.30
C ALA A 105 7.76 -6.47 -18.66
N GLU A 106 7.92 -7.11 -17.50
CA GLU A 106 6.82 -7.66 -16.71
C GLU A 106 7.21 -7.83 -15.25
N LEU A 107 6.19 -7.81 -14.38
CA LEU A 107 6.28 -8.35 -13.03
C LEU A 107 5.54 -9.68 -12.98
N GLY A 108 6.07 -10.66 -12.24
CA GLY A 108 5.39 -11.91 -11.96
C GLY A 108 5.26 -12.18 -10.47
N TYR A 109 4.10 -12.68 -10.05
CA TYR A 109 3.74 -12.89 -8.65
C TYR A 109 3.48 -14.36 -8.40
N SER A 110 4.08 -14.89 -7.33
CA SER A 110 3.84 -16.23 -6.81
C SER A 110 3.95 -16.21 -5.29
N ILE A 111 2.85 -15.86 -4.63
CA ILE A 111 2.80 -15.60 -3.19
C ILE A 111 1.74 -16.51 -2.58
N ASP A 112 2.13 -17.32 -1.59
CA ASP A 112 1.21 -18.07 -0.75
C ASP A 112 0.57 -17.14 0.29
N LEU A 113 -0.71 -17.36 0.53
CA LEU A 113 -1.55 -16.61 1.46
C LEU A 113 -1.90 -17.52 2.62
N ALA A 114 -1.49 -17.17 3.83
CA ALA A 114 -1.81 -17.91 5.03
C ALA A 114 -2.59 -17.05 6.04
N VAL A 115 -3.44 -17.73 6.80
CA VAL A 115 -4.12 -17.15 7.97
C VAL A 115 -3.61 -17.81 9.24
N LEU A 116 -3.53 -17.02 10.30
CA LEU A 116 -3.14 -17.47 11.63
C LEU A 116 -4.39 -17.52 12.51
N ASN A 117 -4.49 -18.52 13.37
CA ASN A 117 -5.60 -18.63 14.32
C ASN A 117 -5.46 -17.54 15.39
N PRO A 118 -6.42 -16.60 15.54
CA PRO A 118 -6.33 -15.54 16.55
C PRO A 118 -6.28 -16.06 18.00
N LYS A 119 -6.74 -17.29 18.25
CA LYS A 119 -6.69 -17.92 19.58
C LYS A 119 -5.36 -18.64 19.86
N ASP A 120 -4.61 -18.98 18.81
CA ASP A 120 -3.30 -19.63 18.89
C ASP A 120 -2.49 -19.29 17.64
N LEU A 121 -1.68 -18.22 17.71
CA LEU A 121 -0.92 -17.69 16.58
C LEU A 121 0.13 -18.67 16.04
N LYS A 122 0.41 -19.78 16.75
CA LYS A 122 1.29 -20.85 16.24
C LYS A 122 0.59 -21.70 15.19
N GLN A 123 -0.73 -21.71 15.16
CA GLN A 123 -1.52 -22.43 14.17
C GLN A 123 -1.67 -21.59 12.91
N ARG A 124 -0.97 -22.03 11.86
CA ARG A 124 -0.94 -21.40 10.55
C ARG A 124 -1.58 -22.32 9.51
N ARG A 125 -2.36 -21.74 8.60
CA ARG A 125 -2.90 -22.47 7.45
C ARG A 125 -2.76 -21.64 6.17
N VAL A 126 -2.15 -22.23 5.14
CA VAL A 126 -2.18 -21.67 3.78
C VAL A 126 -3.60 -21.87 3.25
N VAL A 127 -4.23 -20.79 2.81
CA VAL A 127 -5.63 -20.75 2.35
C VAL A 127 -5.75 -20.37 0.88
N GLY A 128 -4.66 -20.02 0.22
CA GLY A 128 -4.69 -19.67 -1.19
C GLY A 128 -3.40 -19.02 -1.65
N LYS A 129 -3.46 -18.38 -2.81
CA LYS A 129 -2.31 -17.76 -3.47
C LYS A 129 -2.67 -16.45 -4.16
N TRP A 130 -1.72 -15.52 -4.16
CA TRP A 130 -1.68 -14.39 -5.07
C TRP A 130 -0.70 -14.71 -6.20
N VAL A 131 -1.24 -14.87 -7.41
CA VAL A 131 -0.48 -15.31 -8.59
C VAL A 131 -0.82 -14.48 -9.82
N GLY A 132 0.09 -14.49 -10.79
CA GLY A 132 -0.14 -13.94 -12.13
C GLY A 132 0.98 -13.02 -12.57
N MET A 133 0.74 -12.26 -13.63
CA MET A 133 1.72 -11.35 -14.20
C MET A 133 1.11 -9.99 -14.55
N VAL A 134 1.97 -8.98 -14.52
CA VAL A 134 1.67 -7.59 -14.84
C VAL A 134 2.64 -7.15 -15.94
N PRO A 135 2.22 -7.12 -17.21
CA PRO A 135 3.06 -6.56 -18.26
C PRO A 135 3.22 -5.05 -18.07
N VAL A 136 4.36 -4.53 -18.50
CA VAL A 136 4.62 -3.08 -18.54
C VAL A 136 4.44 -2.61 -19.98
N ASP A 137 3.56 -1.64 -20.17
CA ASP A 137 3.32 -1.01 -21.46
C ASP A 137 4.59 -0.26 -21.92
N PRO A 138 5.15 -0.60 -23.09
CA PRO A 138 6.43 -0.06 -23.52
C PRO A 138 6.38 1.41 -23.94
N ASN A 139 5.19 1.97 -24.20
CA ASN A 139 5.05 3.35 -24.66
C ASN A 139 4.83 4.31 -23.50
N SER A 140 4.08 3.87 -22.50
CA SER A 140 3.65 4.67 -21.36
C SER A 140 4.38 4.33 -20.06
N GLY A 141 5.13 3.22 -20.01
CA GLY A 141 5.72 2.69 -18.78
C GLY A 141 4.69 2.17 -17.78
N ALA A 142 3.42 2.06 -18.19
CA ALA A 142 2.32 1.69 -17.31
C ALA A 142 2.32 0.19 -17.00
N TYR A 143 2.26 -0.16 -15.73
CA TYR A 143 2.01 -1.52 -15.27
C TYR A 143 0.51 -1.81 -15.40
N ASP A 144 0.12 -2.66 -16.36
CA ASP A 144 -1.29 -3.03 -16.60
C ASP A 144 -1.66 -4.24 -15.74
N LEU A 145 -2.36 -4.00 -14.63
CA LEU A 145 -2.68 -5.04 -13.65
C LEU A 145 -3.65 -6.11 -14.19
N SER A 146 -4.40 -5.80 -15.25
CA SER A 146 -5.25 -6.74 -15.98
C SER A 146 -4.58 -7.39 -17.19
N GLY A 147 -3.43 -6.87 -17.60
CA GLY A 147 -2.77 -7.23 -18.85
C GLY A 147 -2.35 -8.70 -18.91
N GLY A 148 -2.06 -9.32 -17.77
CA GLY A 148 -1.73 -10.75 -17.68
C GLY A 148 -2.84 -11.68 -18.17
N ALA A 149 -4.10 -11.23 -18.23
CA ALA A 149 -5.20 -12.03 -18.74
C ALA A 149 -5.02 -12.42 -20.22
N LYS A 150 -4.39 -11.56 -21.03
CA LYS A 150 -4.08 -11.84 -22.45
C LYS A 150 -3.02 -12.95 -22.62
N LYS A 151 -2.29 -13.28 -21.56
CA LYS A 151 -1.25 -14.31 -21.51
C LYS A 151 -1.68 -15.50 -20.64
N GLU A 152 -2.99 -15.64 -20.35
CA GLU A 152 -3.57 -16.69 -19.49
C GLU A 152 -2.99 -16.70 -18.05
N ARG A 153 -2.40 -15.58 -17.62
CA ARG A 153 -1.73 -15.42 -16.32
C ARG A 153 -2.24 -14.16 -15.61
N ALA A 154 -3.56 -13.99 -15.58
CA ALA A 154 -4.20 -12.85 -14.92
C ALA A 154 -3.73 -12.73 -13.46
N LEU A 155 -3.34 -11.51 -13.05
CA LEU A 155 -3.02 -11.20 -11.66
C LEU A 155 -4.28 -11.34 -10.81
N ARG A 156 -4.23 -12.23 -9.82
CA ARG A 156 -5.39 -12.58 -9.00
C ARG A 156 -5.00 -13.13 -7.64
N ILE A 157 -5.95 -13.04 -6.71
CA ILE A 157 -5.97 -13.81 -5.47
C ILE A 157 -6.96 -14.96 -5.67
N GLN A 158 -6.48 -16.18 -5.43
CA GLN A 158 -7.25 -17.41 -5.49
C GLN A 158 -7.22 -18.06 -4.11
N ILE A 159 -8.38 -18.17 -3.46
CA ILE A 159 -8.57 -18.76 -2.15
C ILE A 159 -9.24 -20.13 -2.31
N ASP A 160 -8.62 -21.13 -1.69
CA ASP A 160 -9.10 -22.50 -1.68
C ASP A 160 -10.27 -22.67 -0.72
N THR A 161 -11.12 -23.66 -0.96
CA THR A 161 -12.17 -24.02 -0.01
C THR A 161 -11.52 -24.67 1.22
N VAL A 162 -11.71 -24.09 2.40
CA VAL A 162 -11.12 -24.57 3.65
C VAL A 162 -12.23 -24.78 4.70
N GLY A 163 -12.53 -26.04 5.00
CA GLY A 163 -13.60 -26.39 5.92
C GLY A 163 -14.96 -25.91 5.40
N LYS A 164 -15.59 -24.97 6.11
CA LYS A 164 -16.88 -24.36 5.71
C LYS A 164 -16.73 -23.05 4.95
N ALA A 165 -15.51 -22.49 4.87
CA ALA A 165 -15.27 -21.27 4.11
C ALA A 165 -15.17 -21.62 2.62
N ALA A 166 -16.04 -21.02 1.80
CA ALA A 166 -16.05 -21.24 0.37
C ALA A 166 -14.82 -20.60 -0.28
N GLY A 167 -14.18 -21.31 -1.21
CA GLY A 167 -13.13 -20.74 -2.04
C GLY A 167 -13.67 -19.68 -2.99
N PHE A 168 -12.79 -18.78 -3.43
CA PHE A 168 -13.13 -17.75 -4.41
C PHE A 168 -11.89 -17.33 -5.21
N GLU A 169 -12.14 -16.66 -6.34
CA GLU A 169 -11.10 -15.98 -7.11
C GLU A 169 -11.50 -14.51 -7.27
N ASP A 170 -10.53 -13.60 -7.07
CA ASP A 170 -10.70 -12.19 -7.36
C ASP A 170 -9.47 -11.60 -8.06
N LYS A 171 -9.70 -10.71 -9.02
CA LYS A 171 -8.67 -10.22 -9.95
C LYS A 171 -8.28 -8.78 -9.64
N PHE A 172 -7.03 -8.46 -9.96
CA PHE A 172 -6.55 -7.09 -9.98
C PHE A 172 -6.84 -6.44 -11.34
N SER A 173 -6.99 -5.12 -11.37
CA SER A 173 -7.12 -4.35 -12.62
C SER A 173 -6.69 -2.90 -12.45
N GLY A 174 -6.77 -2.11 -13.52
CA GLY A 174 -6.32 -0.72 -13.53
C GLY A 174 -4.84 -0.60 -13.89
N ARG A 175 -4.30 0.62 -13.78
CA ARG A 175 -2.94 0.93 -14.21
C ARG A 175 -2.16 1.60 -13.10
N LEU A 176 -0.92 1.16 -12.94
CA LEU A 176 0.09 1.85 -12.14
C LEU A 176 1.05 2.54 -13.10
N MET A 177 1.13 3.86 -13.06
CA MET A 177 2.16 4.61 -13.78
C MET A 177 3.38 4.68 -12.87
N GLY A 178 4.48 4.04 -13.28
CA GLY A 178 5.76 4.14 -12.56
C GLY A 178 6.41 5.52 -12.68
N LYS A 179 7.64 5.61 -12.16
CA LYS A 179 8.51 6.77 -12.31
C LYS A 179 8.83 7.06 -13.78
N ALA A 180 9.10 8.32 -14.10
CA ALA A 180 9.41 8.75 -15.46
C ALA A 180 10.73 8.16 -15.96
N GLU A 181 10.75 7.67 -17.21
CA GLU A 181 11.97 7.16 -17.85
C GLU A 181 13.03 8.25 -18.04
N LYS A 182 12.59 9.49 -18.27
CA LYS A 182 13.45 10.68 -18.35
C LYS A 182 13.21 11.56 -17.13
N LYS A 183 14.28 11.82 -16.37
CA LYS A 183 14.27 12.64 -15.14
C LYS A 183 14.43 14.15 -15.42
N GLU A 184 14.54 14.55 -16.69
CA GLU A 184 14.69 15.95 -17.09
C GLU A 184 13.35 16.70 -17.07
N GLY A 185 13.33 17.91 -16.49
CA GLY A 185 12.14 18.77 -16.51
C GLY A 185 11.00 18.33 -15.59
N LEU A 186 11.27 17.49 -14.59
CA LEU A 186 10.29 17.12 -13.57
C LEU A 186 9.76 18.37 -12.85
N ALA A 187 8.44 18.42 -12.65
CA ALA A 187 7.78 19.57 -12.06
C ALA A 187 8.02 19.64 -10.55
N SER A 188 8.01 20.85 -10.02
CA SER A 188 7.97 21.04 -8.57
C SER A 188 6.55 20.81 -8.04
N ALA A 189 6.44 20.24 -6.85
CA ALA A 189 5.17 19.98 -6.17
C ALA A 189 5.19 20.53 -4.74
N THR A 190 4.07 21.10 -4.30
CA THR A 190 3.91 21.58 -2.91
C THR A 190 3.03 20.63 -2.13
N TYR A 191 3.57 20.06 -1.07
CA TYR A 191 2.85 19.20 -0.14
C TYR A 191 2.44 20.00 1.09
N LYS A 192 1.25 19.70 1.59
CA LYS A 192 0.65 20.35 2.74
C LYS A 192 0.31 19.30 3.79
N ARG A 193 0.59 19.58 5.05
CA ARG A 193 0.22 18.74 6.20
C ARG A 193 -0.41 19.53 7.30
N LEU A 194 -1.18 18.86 8.15
CA LEU A 194 -1.69 19.43 9.37
C LEU A 194 -0.88 18.91 10.58
N ILE A 195 -0.15 19.78 11.26
CA ILE A 195 0.55 19.42 12.52
C ILE A 195 0.12 20.38 13.61
N GLY A 196 -0.36 19.83 14.74
CA GLY A 196 -0.88 20.65 15.84
C GLY A 196 -2.01 21.60 15.38
N GLY A 197 -2.76 21.22 14.35
CA GLY A 197 -3.82 22.06 13.78
C GLY A 197 -3.36 23.20 12.86
N ARG A 198 -2.05 23.33 12.60
CA ARG A 198 -1.46 24.28 11.64
C ARG A 198 -1.11 23.59 10.33
N GLN A 199 -1.27 24.32 9.22
CA GLN A 199 -0.85 23.84 7.92
C GLN A 199 0.64 24.14 7.68
N VAL A 200 1.41 23.09 7.45
CA VAL A 200 2.85 23.15 7.14
C VAL A 200 3.05 22.73 5.69
N GLN A 201 4.03 23.34 5.00
CA GLN A 201 4.26 23.10 3.57
C GLN A 201 5.71 22.72 3.29
N VAL A 202 5.90 21.77 2.37
CA VAL A 202 7.21 21.41 1.81
C VAL A 202 7.12 21.48 0.29
N VAL A 203 8.14 22.03 -0.36
CA VAL A 203 8.25 22.09 -1.82
C VAL A 203 9.28 21.07 -2.28
N VAL A 204 8.84 20.11 -3.07
CA VAL A 204 9.69 19.13 -3.76
C VAL A 204 10.01 19.69 -5.13
N LYS A 205 11.30 19.81 -5.48
CA LYS A 205 11.72 20.43 -6.74
C LYS A 205 11.73 19.46 -7.91
N GLN A 206 12.09 18.20 -7.67
CA GLN A 206 12.17 17.13 -8.66
C GLN A 206 11.17 16.01 -8.33
N SER A 207 9.88 16.34 -8.39
CA SER A 207 8.79 15.42 -8.03
C SER A 207 8.48 14.48 -9.20
N ASP A 208 8.69 13.18 -9.02
CA ASP A 208 8.35 12.13 -9.99
C ASP A 208 7.10 11.37 -9.54
N PRO A 209 5.92 11.66 -10.12
CA PRO A 209 4.65 11.14 -9.62
C PRO A 209 4.41 9.70 -10.08
N MET A 210 4.44 8.75 -9.14
CA MET A 210 3.87 7.42 -9.36
C MET A 210 2.35 7.50 -9.22
N ARG A 211 1.60 7.25 -10.30
CA ARG A 211 0.14 7.45 -10.33
C ARG A 211 -0.62 6.13 -10.25
N PHE A 212 -1.67 6.12 -9.43
CA PHE A 212 -2.61 5.02 -9.31
C PHE A 212 -3.87 5.36 -10.12
N GLU A 213 -4.01 4.75 -11.30
CA GLU A 213 -5.11 5.05 -12.23
C GLU A 213 -6.17 3.95 -12.14
N ASN A 214 -7.15 4.17 -11.24
CA ASN A 214 -8.28 3.27 -10.98
C ASN A 214 -7.85 1.82 -10.74
N ILE A 215 -6.82 1.65 -9.92
CA ILE A 215 -6.35 0.32 -9.52
C ILE A 215 -7.46 -0.38 -8.74
N ILE A 216 -7.76 -1.62 -9.10
CA ILE A 216 -8.61 -2.50 -8.31
C ILE A 216 -7.71 -3.53 -7.65
N LEU A 217 -7.64 -3.49 -6.33
CA LEU A 217 -7.05 -4.55 -5.53
C LEU A 217 -8.06 -5.67 -5.34
N ALA A 218 -7.64 -6.90 -5.63
CA ALA A 218 -8.43 -8.09 -5.33
C ALA A 218 -8.74 -8.19 -3.82
N LYS A 219 -9.82 -8.91 -3.48
CA LYS A 219 -10.12 -9.36 -2.11
C LYS A 219 -8.90 -10.00 -1.44
N GLY A 220 -8.77 -9.81 -0.13
CA GLY A 220 -7.66 -10.39 0.65
C GLY A 220 -7.88 -11.88 1.00
N PRO A 221 -7.00 -12.47 1.82
CA PRO A 221 -7.04 -13.92 2.13
C PRO A 221 -8.24 -14.41 2.94
N ALA A 222 -9.09 -13.49 3.39
CA ALA A 222 -10.33 -13.74 4.12
C ALA A 222 -11.41 -12.78 3.61
N GLU A 223 -12.68 -13.19 3.70
CA GLU A 223 -13.82 -12.41 3.19
C GLU A 223 -13.93 -11.00 3.76
N VAL A 224 -13.41 -10.80 4.98
CA VAL A 224 -13.36 -9.51 5.69
C VAL A 224 -12.49 -8.46 4.98
N TYR A 225 -11.67 -8.87 4.01
CA TYR A 225 -10.83 -8.00 3.21
C TYR A 225 -11.45 -7.78 1.83
N PRO A 226 -12.25 -6.71 1.65
CA PRO A 226 -13.00 -6.50 0.42
C PRO A 226 -12.10 -6.12 -0.76
N ARG A 227 -12.68 -6.23 -1.95
CA ARG A 227 -12.15 -5.58 -3.16
C ARG A 227 -12.09 -4.07 -2.92
N THR A 228 -11.00 -3.44 -3.33
CA THR A 228 -10.76 -2.01 -3.08
C THR A 228 -10.31 -1.29 -4.34
N THR A 229 -10.93 -0.17 -4.66
CA THR A 229 -10.52 0.73 -5.73
C THR A 229 -9.58 1.80 -5.20
N ILE A 230 -8.48 2.06 -5.91
CA ILE A 230 -7.44 3.00 -5.53
C ILE A 230 -7.22 4.03 -6.64
N SER A 231 -7.11 5.28 -6.22
CA SER A 231 -6.72 6.39 -7.07
C SER A 231 -5.86 7.37 -6.29
N GLY A 232 -4.93 8.05 -6.96
CA GLY A 232 -4.08 9.07 -6.34
C GLY A 232 -2.65 8.98 -6.85
N ARG A 233 -1.71 9.48 -6.06
CA ARG A 233 -0.30 9.45 -6.41
C ARG A 233 0.60 9.29 -5.18
N LEU A 234 1.79 8.74 -5.41
CA LEU A 234 2.90 8.71 -4.48
C LEU A 234 4.11 9.25 -5.24
N ASP A 235 4.60 10.40 -4.83
CA ASP A 235 5.61 11.12 -5.59
C ASP A 235 6.98 10.90 -4.97
N TYR A 236 7.95 10.58 -5.81
CA TYR A 236 9.34 10.42 -5.40
C TYR A 236 10.09 11.73 -5.55
N ASP A 237 10.87 12.09 -4.54
CA ASP A 237 11.79 13.22 -4.57
C ASP A 237 13.22 12.70 -4.75
N TYR A 238 13.82 12.92 -5.93
CA TYR A 238 15.19 12.51 -6.21
C TYR A 238 16.24 13.30 -5.41
N GLU A 239 15.91 14.47 -4.84
CA GLU A 239 16.88 15.24 -4.02
C GLU A 239 17.08 14.60 -2.64
N THR A 240 16.01 14.04 -2.07
CA THR A 240 16.01 13.53 -0.69
C THR A 240 15.75 12.02 -0.59
N SER A 241 15.50 11.36 -1.72
CA SER A 241 15.07 9.96 -1.81
C SER A 241 13.79 9.65 -1.02
N ASN A 242 12.96 10.67 -0.82
CA ASN A 242 11.72 10.56 -0.04
C ASN A 242 10.52 10.30 -0.94
N TRP A 243 9.54 9.58 -0.42
CA TRP A 243 8.21 9.50 -1.02
C TRP A 243 7.22 10.39 -0.28
N LEU A 244 6.36 11.07 -1.03
CA LEU A 244 5.34 11.97 -0.48
C LEU A 244 3.98 11.70 -1.11
N THR A 245 2.92 11.79 -0.31
CA THR A 245 1.55 11.75 -0.82
C THR A 245 0.64 12.70 -0.05
N ASP A 246 -0.27 13.32 -0.79
CA ASP A 246 -1.29 14.24 -0.30
C ASP A 246 -2.72 13.71 -0.53
N GLY A 247 -2.88 12.44 -0.94
CA GLY A 247 -4.21 11.85 -1.06
C GLY A 247 -4.31 10.62 -1.94
N ILE A 248 -3.77 9.48 -1.49
CA ILE A 248 -4.16 8.18 -2.04
C ILE A 248 -5.53 7.81 -1.47
N LYS A 249 -6.51 7.60 -2.34
CA LYS A 249 -7.88 7.24 -1.95
C LYS A 249 -8.10 5.75 -2.10
N PHE A 250 -8.63 5.12 -1.06
CA PHE A 250 -9.06 3.74 -1.05
C PHE A 250 -10.58 3.71 -0.89
N ARG A 251 -11.29 3.11 -1.84
CA ARG A 251 -12.75 2.95 -1.82
C ARG A 251 -13.12 1.48 -1.78
N TYR A 252 -13.93 1.08 -0.81
CA TYR A 252 -14.36 -0.30 -0.66
C TYR A 252 -15.72 -0.41 0.02
N ASN A 253 -16.36 -1.56 -0.15
CA ASN A 253 -17.65 -1.86 0.46
C ASN A 253 -17.48 -3.01 1.45
N ILE A 254 -18.02 -2.84 2.67
CA ILE A 254 -18.12 -3.91 3.68
C ILE A 254 -19.59 -3.99 4.05
N ASP A 255 -20.19 -5.17 3.87
CA ASP A 255 -21.57 -5.47 4.25
C ASP A 255 -22.60 -4.44 3.76
N GLY A 256 -22.43 -3.96 2.52
CA GLY A 256 -23.33 -2.99 1.91
C GLY A 256 -23.05 -1.52 2.27
N LYS A 257 -22.05 -1.25 3.12
CA LYS A 257 -21.61 0.10 3.46
C LYS A 257 -20.35 0.47 2.70
N ASP A 258 -20.39 1.61 2.02
CA ASP A 258 -19.24 2.18 1.34
C ASP A 258 -18.33 2.95 2.33
N PHE A 259 -17.03 2.78 2.15
CA PHE A 259 -15.97 3.45 2.87
C PHE A 259 -15.02 4.12 1.87
N GLU A 260 -14.56 5.34 2.19
CA GLU A 260 -13.47 6.02 1.50
C GLU A 260 -12.42 6.40 2.55
N ASP A 261 -11.22 5.85 2.43
CA ASP A 261 -10.05 6.27 3.20
C ASP A 261 -9.14 7.14 2.33
N THR A 262 -8.63 8.23 2.89
CA THR A 262 -7.62 9.08 2.25
C THR A 262 -6.30 8.98 3.01
N VAL A 263 -5.22 8.60 2.32
CA VAL A 263 -3.87 8.51 2.88
C VAL A 263 -3.04 9.70 2.43
N THR A 264 -2.50 10.41 3.41
CA THR A 264 -1.48 11.45 3.26
C THR A 264 -0.22 10.98 3.98
N GLY A 265 0.94 11.56 3.69
CA GLY A 265 2.13 11.24 4.47
C GLY A 265 3.44 11.21 3.68
N THR A 266 4.44 10.62 4.31
CA THR A 266 5.82 10.53 3.82
C THR A 266 6.39 9.17 4.13
N ILE A 267 7.32 8.77 3.29
CA ILE A 267 8.20 7.64 3.52
C ILE A 267 9.61 8.20 3.32
N LYS A 268 10.31 8.48 4.41
CA LYS A 268 11.59 9.20 4.40
C LYS A 268 12.75 8.22 4.31
N TRP A 269 13.67 8.40 3.37
CA TRP A 269 14.92 7.64 3.37
C TRP A 269 15.89 8.21 4.41
N VAL A 270 16.52 7.34 5.20
CA VAL A 270 17.53 7.68 6.19
C VAL A 270 18.69 6.71 6.07
N GLU A 271 19.86 7.23 5.73
CA GLU A 271 21.10 6.46 5.67
C GLU A 271 21.79 6.43 7.02
N ASP A 272 22.40 5.29 7.35
CA ASP A 272 23.39 5.22 8.41
C ASP A 272 24.60 6.10 8.06
N SER A 273 25.28 6.66 9.07
CA SER A 273 26.42 7.55 8.82
C SER A 273 27.55 6.89 8.02
N ASP A 274 27.66 5.57 8.11
CA ASP A 274 28.63 4.76 7.38
C ASP A 274 27.97 3.91 6.27
N TYR A 275 26.88 4.39 5.66
CA TYR A 275 26.12 3.66 4.62
C TYR A 275 26.99 3.10 3.49
N SER A 276 27.96 3.88 3.01
CA SER A 276 28.90 3.44 1.96
C SER A 276 29.74 2.22 2.36
N ALA A 277 29.92 1.98 3.65
CA ALA A 277 30.68 0.85 4.19
C ALA A 277 29.79 -0.32 4.63
N ASN A 278 28.60 -0.03 5.18
CA ASN A 278 27.76 -1.06 5.82
C ASN A 278 26.44 -1.35 5.08
N GLY A 279 26.07 -0.53 4.09
CA GLY A 279 24.84 -0.63 3.30
C GLY A 279 23.56 -0.43 4.10
N LYS A 280 23.62 0.12 5.31
CA LYS A 280 22.47 0.24 6.20
C LYS A 280 21.72 1.54 5.98
N GLY A 281 20.47 1.44 5.59
CA GLY A 281 19.53 2.55 5.55
C GLY A 281 18.15 2.09 5.96
N TYR A 282 17.21 3.01 6.09
CA TYR A 282 15.82 2.65 6.30
C TYR A 282 14.88 3.70 5.71
N TYR A 283 13.74 3.22 5.25
CA TYR A 283 12.58 4.05 5.01
C TYR A 283 11.78 4.20 6.31
N GLU A 284 11.60 5.44 6.76
CA GLU A 284 10.76 5.82 7.89
C GLU A 284 9.36 6.19 7.40
N PHE A 285 8.39 5.36 7.75
CA PHE A 285 7.00 5.55 7.36
C PHE A 285 6.32 6.49 8.34
N ASN A 286 5.59 7.46 7.78
CA ASN A 286 4.68 8.34 8.51
C ASN A 286 3.50 8.64 7.60
N LEU A 287 2.59 7.67 7.50
CA LEU A 287 1.38 7.76 6.71
C LEU A 287 0.17 7.95 7.62
N ARG A 288 -0.69 8.89 7.27
CA ARG A 288 -1.86 9.30 8.03
C ARG A 288 -3.11 8.97 7.26
N PHE A 289 -4.10 8.42 7.94
CA PHE A 289 -5.36 8.00 7.36
C PHE A 289 -6.45 8.96 7.81
N ASN A 290 -7.16 9.52 6.84
CA ASN A 290 -8.29 10.41 7.05
C ASN A 290 -7.91 11.64 7.90
N GLU A 291 -6.75 12.24 7.60
CA GLU A 291 -6.17 13.35 8.38
C GLU A 291 -7.14 14.53 8.53
N GLU A 292 -7.79 14.95 7.45
CA GLU A 292 -8.75 16.07 7.50
C GLU A 292 -10.00 15.73 8.33
N GLN A 293 -10.50 14.49 8.23
CA GLN A 293 -11.67 14.04 9.01
C GLN A 293 -11.36 13.89 10.51
N ASN A 294 -10.10 13.66 10.86
CA ASN A 294 -9.64 13.51 12.24
C ASN A 294 -8.98 14.79 12.79
N ARG A 295 -9.09 15.91 12.06
CA ARG A 295 -8.61 17.21 12.51
C ARG A 295 -9.27 17.60 13.83
N SER A 296 -8.47 17.71 14.89
CA SER A 296 -8.91 18.29 16.15
C SER A 296 -9.20 19.79 15.95
N ALA A 297 -10.25 20.30 16.59
CA ALA A 297 -10.54 21.72 16.60
C ALA A 297 -9.34 22.47 17.22
N THR A 298 -8.74 23.38 16.46
CA THR A 298 -7.59 24.17 16.92
C THR A 298 -7.96 25.03 18.12
N GLY A 299 -7.37 24.74 19.28
CA GLY A 299 -7.31 25.70 20.39
C GLY A 299 -6.24 26.77 20.12
N GLU A 300 -6.42 27.96 20.69
CA GLU A 300 -5.58 29.15 20.47
C GLU A 300 -4.07 28.93 20.80
N GLY A 301 -3.75 27.95 21.66
CA GLY A 301 -2.39 27.59 22.07
C GLY A 301 -1.50 26.96 21.00
N ALA A 302 -2.09 26.33 19.98
CA ALA A 302 -1.35 25.84 18.81
C ALA A 302 -0.58 26.98 18.09
N ALA A 303 -1.04 28.22 18.31
CA ALA A 303 -0.45 29.52 18.04
C ALA A 303 1.07 29.70 18.34
N PHE A 304 1.63 28.88 19.22
CA PHE A 304 2.89 29.24 19.90
C PHE A 304 3.94 28.13 19.94
N GLU A 305 3.64 26.93 19.41
CA GLU A 305 4.65 25.87 19.32
C GLU A 305 5.68 26.19 18.23
N LYS A 306 6.94 26.32 18.64
CA LYS A 306 8.10 26.58 17.77
C LYS A 306 8.73 25.26 17.35
N MET A 307 8.26 24.69 16.26
CA MET A 307 9.02 23.70 15.49
C MET A 307 9.46 24.32 14.18
N SER A 308 10.60 23.88 13.62
CA SER A 308 10.90 24.18 12.23
C SER A 308 9.83 23.54 11.34
N ALA A 309 9.46 24.19 10.23
CA ALA A 309 8.41 23.69 9.35
C ALA A 309 8.75 22.29 8.79
N GLU A 310 10.03 22.02 8.53
CA GLU A 310 10.45 20.74 7.97
C GLU A 310 10.42 19.62 9.02
N ASP A 311 10.97 19.84 10.21
CA ASP A 311 10.92 18.84 11.30
C ASP A 311 9.48 18.54 11.72
N ALA A 312 8.62 19.57 11.76
CA ALA A 312 7.20 19.39 12.01
C ALA A 312 6.54 18.57 10.90
N PHE A 313 6.89 18.80 9.63
CA PHE A 313 6.30 18.09 8.50
C PHE A 313 6.53 16.58 8.61
N PHE A 314 7.74 16.15 8.97
CA PHE A 314 8.08 14.73 9.09
C PHE A 314 7.74 14.09 10.44
N ALA A 315 7.33 14.87 11.44
CA ALA A 315 7.00 14.36 12.78
C ALA A 315 5.80 13.39 12.76
N VAL A 316 5.94 12.30 13.54
CA VAL A 316 4.88 11.34 13.78
C VAL A 316 3.78 11.98 14.63
N ASP A 317 2.54 11.91 14.15
CA ASP A 317 1.36 12.35 14.91
C ASP A 317 0.46 11.14 15.18
N ASN A 318 0.50 10.65 16.41
CA ASN A 318 -0.31 9.52 16.87
C ASN A 318 -1.69 9.95 17.40
N SER A 319 -2.03 11.25 17.34
CA SER A 319 -3.38 11.69 17.70
C SER A 319 -4.40 11.25 16.64
N ILE A 320 -3.97 11.15 15.39
CA ILE A 320 -4.73 10.71 14.22
C ILE A 320 -4.40 9.25 13.83
N PRO A 321 -5.30 8.55 13.11
CA PRO A 321 -5.01 7.22 12.59
C PRO A 321 -3.78 7.23 11.66
N CYS A 322 -2.80 6.36 11.91
CA CYS A 322 -1.55 6.37 11.15
C CYS A 322 -0.87 4.99 11.06
N LEU A 323 -0.09 4.82 9.99
CA LEU A 323 0.85 3.72 9.78
C LEU A 323 2.26 4.31 9.85
N THR A 324 3.02 3.88 10.84
CA THR A 324 4.36 4.40 11.14
C THR A 324 5.38 3.27 11.22
N GLY A 325 6.64 3.58 11.52
CA GLY A 325 7.68 2.58 11.73
C GLY A 325 8.72 2.57 10.62
N LYS A 326 9.47 1.49 10.50
CA LYS A 326 10.64 1.41 9.62
C LYS A 326 10.56 0.22 8.67
N VAL A 327 11.10 0.42 7.47
CA VAL A 327 11.51 -0.66 6.57
C VAL A 327 13.01 -0.52 6.40
N GLU A 328 13.76 -1.40 7.05
CA GLU A 328 15.21 -1.36 7.15
C GLU A 328 15.84 -2.12 5.98
N TYR A 329 16.91 -1.57 5.42
CA TYR A 329 17.67 -2.12 4.30
C TYR A 329 19.11 -2.38 4.75
N ILE A 330 19.65 -3.51 4.30
CA ILE A 330 21.08 -3.82 4.33
C ILE A 330 21.48 -4.19 2.91
N ASP A 331 22.06 -3.23 2.22
CA ASP A 331 22.47 -3.32 0.82
C ASP A 331 23.87 -3.90 0.69
N ALA A 332 24.08 -4.75 -0.30
CA ALA A 332 25.40 -5.14 -0.74
C ALA A 332 25.72 -4.50 -2.09
N PHE A 333 26.91 -3.91 -2.16
CA PHE A 333 27.40 -3.26 -3.37
C PHE A 333 28.24 -4.22 -4.22
N GLY A 334 28.10 -4.11 -5.54
CA GLY A 334 28.91 -4.83 -6.51
C GLY A 334 30.36 -4.35 -6.55
N ALA A 335 31.17 -5.01 -7.38
CA ALA A 335 32.53 -4.56 -7.65
C ALA A 335 32.52 -3.13 -8.23
N GLY A 336 33.13 -2.18 -7.52
CA GLY A 336 33.05 -0.75 -7.84
C GLY A 336 32.31 0.09 -6.79
N GLY A 337 31.62 -0.53 -5.83
CA GLY A 337 31.15 0.11 -4.59
C GLY A 337 29.90 0.98 -4.69
N GLU A 338 29.38 1.26 -5.89
CA GLU A 338 28.25 2.18 -6.06
C GLU A 338 26.93 1.49 -6.44
N THR A 339 26.98 0.30 -7.05
CA THR A 339 25.77 -0.40 -7.52
C THR A 339 25.30 -1.41 -6.48
N VAL A 340 24.09 -1.23 -5.96
CA VAL A 340 23.45 -2.23 -5.08
C VAL A 340 23.08 -3.47 -5.91
N ILE A 341 23.58 -4.64 -5.51
CA ILE A 341 23.37 -5.93 -6.19
C ILE A 341 22.46 -6.89 -5.43
N ASN A 342 22.32 -6.70 -4.12
CA ASN A 342 21.31 -7.36 -3.31
C ASN A 342 20.95 -6.48 -2.11
N SER A 343 19.77 -6.73 -1.53
CA SER A 343 19.30 -6.07 -0.33
C SER A 343 18.64 -7.07 0.60
N LYS A 344 18.93 -6.97 1.89
CA LYS A 344 18.09 -7.59 2.93
C LYS A 344 17.20 -6.52 3.52
N VAL A 345 15.90 -6.77 3.49
CA VAL A 345 14.88 -5.82 3.91
C VAL A 345 14.12 -6.38 5.10
N THR A 346 13.93 -5.58 6.14
CA THR A 346 13.16 -5.94 7.34
C THR A 346 12.05 -4.94 7.59
N TYR A 347 10.81 -5.41 7.71
CA TYR A 347 9.62 -4.59 7.94
C TYR A 347 9.30 -4.54 9.43
N HIS A 348 9.13 -3.32 9.95
CA HIS A 348 8.72 -3.00 11.31
C HIS A 348 7.73 -1.83 11.28
N LEU A 349 6.54 -2.06 10.73
CA LEU A 349 5.51 -1.03 10.66
C LEU A 349 4.46 -1.21 11.74
N ASN A 350 4.04 -0.10 12.32
CA ASN A 350 3.12 0.00 13.45
C ASN A 350 1.82 0.65 12.98
N ALA A 351 0.70 0.19 13.52
CA ALA A 351 -0.59 0.84 13.34
C ALA A 351 -0.96 1.60 14.60
N ASN A 352 -1.56 2.78 14.43
CA ASN A 352 -2.25 3.50 15.48
C ASN A 352 -3.66 3.83 15.00
N LYS A 353 -4.68 3.32 15.70
CA LYS A 353 -6.11 3.51 15.38
C LYS A 353 -6.49 3.16 13.93
N LEU A 354 -5.81 2.19 13.31
CA LEU A 354 -6.13 1.74 11.95
C LEU A 354 -7.05 0.53 11.97
N SER A 355 -7.89 0.34 10.96
CA SER A 355 -8.60 -0.93 10.77
C SER A 355 -7.70 -1.97 10.11
N LYS A 356 -8.04 -3.27 10.25
CA LYS A 356 -7.34 -4.33 9.51
C LYS A 356 -7.45 -4.14 7.99
N GLN A 357 -8.55 -3.56 7.50
CA GLN A 357 -8.76 -3.27 6.08
C GLN A 357 -7.81 -2.19 5.58
N GLN A 358 -7.63 -1.10 6.34
CA GLN A 358 -6.68 -0.04 6.01
C GLN A 358 -5.26 -0.58 5.88
N VAL A 359 -4.80 -1.35 6.87
CA VAL A 359 -3.47 -1.98 6.86
C VAL A 359 -3.30 -2.95 5.68
N MET A 360 -4.29 -3.82 5.45
CA MET A 360 -4.24 -4.80 4.36
C MET A 360 -4.26 -4.14 2.97
N ASN A 361 -5.08 -3.11 2.80
CA ASN A 361 -5.19 -2.39 1.53
C ASN A 361 -3.90 -1.64 1.21
N PHE A 362 -3.31 -0.97 2.18
CA PHE A 362 -2.01 -0.33 2.01
C PHE A 362 -0.92 -1.36 1.69
N PHE A 363 -0.84 -2.46 2.44
CA PHE A 363 0.15 -3.51 2.18
C PHE A 363 0.05 -4.09 0.76
N LYS A 364 -1.15 -4.40 0.29
CA LYS A 364 -1.37 -4.88 -1.08
C LYS A 364 -0.96 -3.84 -2.12
N LEU A 365 -1.29 -2.55 -1.91
CA LEU A 365 -0.83 -1.45 -2.78
C LEU A 365 0.71 -1.38 -2.82
N TRP A 366 1.35 -1.47 -1.66
CA TRP A 366 2.81 -1.44 -1.54
C TRP A 366 3.47 -2.60 -2.30
N LEU A 367 2.91 -3.81 -2.21
CA LEU A 367 3.42 -4.97 -2.94
C LEU A 367 3.22 -4.89 -4.47
N ILE A 368 2.10 -4.37 -4.97
CA ILE A 368 1.96 -4.20 -6.44
C ILE A 368 2.91 -3.15 -7.01
N ALA A 369 3.38 -2.23 -6.16
CA ALA A 369 4.30 -1.16 -6.52
C ALA A 369 5.78 -1.55 -6.36
N VAL A 370 6.09 -2.81 -6.02
CA VAL A 370 7.46 -3.27 -5.68
C VAL A 370 8.52 -2.94 -6.74
N GLY A 371 8.14 -2.87 -8.02
CA GLY A 371 9.05 -2.45 -9.09
C GLY A 371 9.49 -0.99 -8.93
N PRO A 372 8.60 -0.02 -9.15
CA PRO A 372 8.93 1.40 -9.01
C PRO A 372 9.47 1.82 -7.64
N THR A 373 9.05 1.16 -6.55
CA THR A 373 9.46 1.54 -5.18
C THR A 373 10.85 1.05 -4.78
N ASN A 374 11.47 0.15 -5.55
CA ASN A 374 12.83 -0.35 -5.31
C ASN A 374 13.76 -0.15 -6.52
N ASP A 375 13.47 0.84 -7.37
CA ASP A 375 14.22 1.09 -8.60
C ASP A 375 15.55 1.82 -8.38
N ASP A 376 15.62 2.68 -7.36
CA ASP A 376 16.81 3.49 -7.06
C ASP A 376 17.81 2.77 -6.14
#